data_AF-A0A8J4D3E4-F1
#
_entry.id   AF-A0A8J4D3E4-F1
#
_cell.length_a   1.000
_cell.length_b   1.000
_cell.length_c   1.000
_cell.angle_alpha   90.00
_cell.angle_beta   90.00
_cell.angle_gamma   90.00
#
_symmetry.space_group_name_H-M   'P 1'
#
loop_
_entity.id
_entity.type
_entity.pdbx_description
1 polymer ?
#
loop_
_entity_poly.entity_id
_entity_poly.type
_entity_poly.pdbx_seq_one_letter_code
_entity_poly.pdbx_strand_id
1 'polypeptide(L)'
;MAAQLTIRRRKRTMPILSSQLLVLTTVATIITALGFALTTTMAANSPPPSPKRPPPPVKSPKPPPPVKLSPPPKPPPPVKLSPPPKLSSPPKSPPASRYPRPPPPTPSLSSFNDTLRLVRGSELKGRLEVKVVGPYPDGEWVTLCDDGSFTTYEAMLICQKCGFLYGRPYYANGINSFGADEVYRPDTVGNIICKGDGESIPPDAFVITRLLFFDQYEMWCYVFQSTCPNQVLVGLECSNNPFPTASPPPPVPPRPPPPPFPPPSMQNDIKLIVVDDNQVPHINRVELRVNSSSDGHTGPSVWAPLCAPSNDDVYGYYERTFGLTICKQADGFKTSPFRFYAGVEFIKYALPTGPISSLGGFDPAQYTRWVTVVGNFDAYTVQGMTLEVSSQPCASGFILGLRCFEVMA
;
A
#
# COMPACT_ATOMS: atom_id res chain seq x y z
N MET A 1 68.09 -13.72 4.07
CA MET A 1 67.48 -15.07 3.94
C MET A 1 66.07 -14.88 3.40
N ALA A 2 65.76 -15.41 2.22
CA ALA A 2 64.46 -15.22 1.57
C ALA A 2 63.71 -16.55 1.51
N ALA A 3 62.43 -16.55 1.87
CA ALA A 3 61.56 -17.72 1.78
C ALA A 3 60.48 -17.47 0.72
N GLN A 4 60.50 -18.24 -0.36
CA GLN A 4 59.41 -18.24 -1.35
C GLN A 4 58.31 -19.21 -0.95
N LEU A 5 57.06 -18.74 -0.87
CA LEU A 5 55.89 -19.62 -0.82
C LEU A 5 55.45 -20.02 -2.24
N THR A 6 55.44 -21.32 -2.52
CA THR A 6 54.97 -21.85 -3.81
C THR A 6 53.52 -22.32 -3.72
N ILE A 7 52.60 -21.63 -4.40
CA ILE A 7 51.17 -21.99 -4.43
C ILE A 7 50.93 -23.10 -5.46
N ARG A 8 50.52 -24.29 -4.99
CA ARG A 8 50.28 -25.47 -5.83
C ARG A 8 48.80 -25.54 -6.27
N ARG A 9 48.49 -25.15 -7.52
CA ARG A 9 47.14 -25.31 -8.11
C ARG A 9 46.78 -26.79 -8.27
N ARG A 10 45.74 -27.27 -7.58
CA ARG A 10 45.11 -28.58 -7.87
C ARG A 10 44.06 -28.43 -8.98
N LYS A 11 44.29 -29.03 -10.14
CA LYS A 11 43.24 -29.30 -11.13
C LYS A 11 42.30 -30.37 -10.56
N ARG A 12 40.98 -30.16 -10.58
CA ARG A 12 39.99 -31.23 -10.42
C ARG A 12 39.52 -31.66 -11.80
N THR A 13 39.79 -32.91 -12.16
CA THR A 13 39.21 -33.58 -13.33
C THR A 13 37.83 -34.13 -12.99
N MET A 14 36.82 -33.82 -13.81
CA MET A 14 35.53 -34.50 -13.78
C MET A 14 35.63 -35.86 -14.49
N PRO A 15 35.00 -36.93 -13.97
CA PRO A 15 34.79 -38.15 -14.74
C PRO A 15 33.59 -38.00 -15.69
N ILE A 16 33.81 -38.36 -16.95
CA ILE A 16 32.74 -38.58 -17.93
C ILE A 16 32.16 -39.97 -17.66
N LEU A 17 30.83 -40.09 -17.61
CA LEU A 17 30.13 -41.37 -17.63
C LEU A 17 29.04 -41.31 -18.71
N SER A 18 29.12 -42.24 -19.63
CA SER A 18 28.31 -42.33 -20.84
C SER A 18 27.79 -43.75 -21.02
N SER A 19 26.67 -43.87 -21.74
CA SER A 19 26.12 -45.10 -22.34
C SER A 19 25.46 -46.13 -21.39
N GLN A 20 24.16 -46.33 -21.63
CA GLN A 20 23.46 -47.56 -22.07
C GLN A 20 21.97 -47.33 -21.73
N LEU A 21 21.13 -46.91 -22.67
CA LEU A 21 20.47 -47.75 -23.69
C LEU A 21 19.60 -48.87 -23.06
N LEU A 22 18.31 -48.60 -22.88
CA LEU A 22 17.29 -49.66 -22.91
C LEU A 22 16.04 -49.16 -23.62
N VAL A 23 15.74 -49.81 -24.74
CA VAL A 23 14.48 -49.69 -25.48
C VAL A 23 13.49 -50.68 -24.89
N LEU A 24 12.26 -50.25 -24.60
CA LEU A 24 11.12 -51.17 -24.53
C LEU A 24 9.82 -50.47 -24.90
N THR A 25 9.20 -50.99 -25.95
CA THR A 25 7.99 -50.49 -26.60
C THR A 25 6.72 -51.15 -26.04
N THR A 26 5.58 -50.52 -26.32
CA THR A 26 4.21 -51.12 -26.40
C THR A 26 3.65 -51.85 -25.16
N VAL A 27 2.50 -51.38 -24.66
CA VAL A 27 1.19 -52.06 -24.84
C VAL A 27 0.10 -50.98 -24.88
N ALA A 28 -0.88 -51.14 -25.77
CA ALA A 28 -2.14 -50.41 -25.75
C ALA A 28 -3.33 -51.40 -25.61
N THR A 29 -4.52 -50.84 -25.43
CA THR A 29 -5.86 -51.41 -25.77
C THR A 29 -6.56 -52.46 -24.87
N ILE A 30 -7.74 -52.04 -24.37
CA ILE A 30 -8.95 -52.84 -23.97
C ILE A 30 -8.71 -53.70 -22.69
N ILE A 31 -9.61 -54.03 -21.74
CA ILE A 31 -11.08 -54.15 -21.57
C ILE A 31 -11.37 -53.69 -20.10
N THR A 32 -12.56 -53.29 -19.60
CA THR A 32 -13.97 -53.57 -19.97
C THR A 32 -14.91 -52.42 -19.53
N ALA A 33 -16.14 -52.41 -20.03
CA ALA A 33 -17.29 -51.65 -19.54
C ALA A 33 -17.80 -52.10 -18.15
N LEU A 34 -18.31 -51.17 -17.34
CA LEU A 34 -19.18 -51.45 -16.20
C LEU A 34 -20.23 -50.34 -16.10
N GLY A 35 -21.44 -50.62 -16.58
CA GLY A 35 -22.57 -49.71 -16.47
C GLY A 35 -23.10 -49.70 -15.04
N PHE A 36 -23.21 -48.52 -14.43
CA PHE A 36 -24.06 -48.33 -13.27
C PHE A 36 -25.43 -47.82 -13.72
N ALA A 37 -26.48 -48.51 -13.28
CA ALA A 37 -27.84 -48.28 -13.72
C ALA A 37 -28.38 -46.93 -13.26
N LEU A 38 -29.27 -46.35 -14.08
CA LEU A 38 -30.11 -45.24 -13.65
C LEU A 38 -31.03 -45.70 -12.51
N THR A 39 -30.86 -45.14 -11.31
CA THR A 39 -31.92 -45.14 -10.30
C THR A 39 -32.73 -43.85 -10.41
N THR A 40 -33.79 -43.89 -11.22
CA THR A 40 -34.80 -42.84 -11.28
C THR A 40 -35.64 -42.83 -10.00
N THR A 41 -35.25 -42.04 -9.00
CA THR A 41 -36.13 -41.71 -7.87
C THR A 41 -37.17 -40.69 -8.31
N MET A 42 -38.45 -41.04 -8.19
CA MET A 42 -39.56 -40.21 -8.67
C MET A 42 -39.66 -38.87 -7.94
N ALA A 43 -39.86 -37.81 -8.71
CA ALA A 43 -40.22 -36.50 -8.18
C ALA A 43 -41.63 -36.55 -7.55
N ALA A 44 -41.72 -36.23 -6.26
CA ALA A 44 -43.01 -36.06 -5.60
C ALA A 44 -43.66 -34.75 -6.05
N ASN A 45 -44.82 -34.84 -6.69
CA ASN A 45 -45.62 -33.68 -7.12
C ASN A 45 -45.98 -32.80 -5.91
N SER A 46 -45.33 -31.65 -5.80
CA SER A 46 -45.73 -30.59 -4.87
C SER A 46 -46.75 -29.67 -5.58
N PRO A 47 -47.91 -29.35 -4.97
CA PRO A 47 -48.91 -28.52 -5.62
C PRO A 47 -48.41 -27.08 -5.83
N PRO A 48 -48.91 -26.37 -6.87
CA PRO A 48 -48.46 -25.01 -7.17
C PRO A 48 -48.84 -24.04 -6.04
N PRO A 49 -47.96 -23.08 -5.68
CA PRO A 49 -48.25 -22.10 -4.65
C PRO A 49 -49.34 -21.12 -5.12
N SER A 50 -50.36 -20.92 -4.28
CA SER A 50 -51.46 -19.99 -4.53
C SER A 50 -50.97 -18.57 -4.84
N PRO A 51 -51.64 -17.83 -5.74
CA PRO A 51 -51.24 -16.47 -6.11
C PRO A 51 -51.30 -15.54 -4.89
N LYS A 52 -50.15 -14.97 -4.51
CA LYS A 52 -50.07 -13.98 -3.43
C LYS A 52 -50.87 -12.73 -3.81
N ARG A 53 -51.73 -12.27 -2.90
CA ARG A 53 -52.45 -10.99 -3.05
C ARG A 53 -51.45 -9.84 -3.25
N PRO A 54 -51.78 -8.83 -4.08
CA PRO A 54 -51.02 -7.59 -4.13
C PRO A 54 -50.97 -6.94 -2.74
N PRO A 55 -49.82 -6.36 -2.34
CA PRO A 55 -49.76 -5.56 -1.12
C PRO A 55 -50.65 -4.31 -1.25
N PRO A 56 -51.25 -3.82 -0.15
CA PRO A 56 -52.05 -2.60 -0.17
C PRO A 56 -51.18 -1.38 -0.53
N PRO A 57 -51.75 -0.34 -1.17
CA PRO A 57 -51.00 0.83 -1.60
C PRO A 57 -50.36 1.55 -0.40
N VAL A 58 -49.03 1.71 -0.45
CA VAL A 58 -48.25 2.45 0.54
C VAL A 58 -48.67 3.91 0.50
N LYS A 59 -49.19 4.43 1.62
CA LYS A 59 -49.52 5.85 1.75
C LYS A 59 -48.24 6.67 1.76
N SER A 60 -48.15 7.64 0.84
CA SER A 60 -47.01 8.55 0.74
C SER A 60 -46.73 9.26 2.07
N PRO A 61 -45.48 9.32 2.54
CA PRO A 61 -45.14 10.02 3.78
C PRO A 61 -45.43 11.52 3.65
N LYS A 62 -46.01 12.08 4.70
CA LYS A 62 -46.39 13.50 4.76
C LYS A 62 -45.13 14.38 4.83
N PRO A 63 -45.06 15.53 4.14
CA PRO A 63 -43.87 16.40 4.19
C PRO A 63 -43.54 16.83 5.62
N PRO A 64 -42.25 16.91 6.00
CA PRO A 64 -41.85 17.43 7.31
C PRO A 64 -42.22 18.92 7.44
N PRO A 65 -42.54 19.39 8.66
CA PRO A 65 -42.85 20.79 8.89
C PRO A 65 -41.62 21.69 8.65
N PRO A 66 -41.80 22.95 8.23
CA PRO A 66 -40.70 23.86 7.94
C PRO A 66 -39.85 24.13 9.18
N VAL A 67 -38.54 23.96 9.05
CA VAL A 67 -37.56 24.22 10.10
C VAL A 67 -37.53 25.72 10.41
N LYS A 68 -37.85 26.09 11.67
CA LYS A 68 -37.67 27.47 12.15
C LYS A 68 -36.17 27.76 12.25
N LEU A 69 -35.67 28.60 11.35
CA LEU A 69 -34.32 29.17 11.43
C LEU A 69 -34.18 29.98 12.72
N SER A 70 -33.18 29.65 13.53
CA SER A 70 -32.79 30.44 14.69
C SER A 70 -32.19 31.79 14.24
N PRO A 71 -32.46 32.90 14.96
CA PRO A 71 -31.87 34.19 14.61
C PRO A 71 -30.34 34.18 14.79
N PRO A 72 -29.59 34.95 13.99
CA PRO A 72 -28.13 34.97 14.03
C PRO A 72 -27.60 35.52 15.37
N PRO A 73 -26.43 35.04 15.84
CA PRO A 73 -25.83 35.50 17.08
C PRO A 73 -25.42 36.98 17.00
N LYS A 74 -25.57 37.68 18.13
CA LYS A 74 -25.32 39.11 18.26
C LYS A 74 -23.80 39.41 18.18
N PRO A 75 -23.36 40.50 17.53
CA PRO A 75 -21.93 40.83 17.43
C PRO A 75 -21.28 41.01 18.81
N PRO A 76 -20.00 40.60 18.99
CA PRO A 76 -19.28 40.83 20.23
C PRO A 76 -19.01 42.34 20.46
N PRO A 77 -18.92 42.79 21.71
CA PRO A 77 -18.66 44.19 22.03
C PRO A 77 -17.23 44.62 21.65
N PRO A 78 -17.00 45.92 21.35
CA PRO A 78 -15.69 46.42 20.92
C PRO A 78 -14.64 46.32 22.04
N VAL A 79 -13.45 45.85 21.67
CA VAL A 79 -12.30 45.72 22.57
C VAL A 79 -11.79 47.10 22.99
N LYS A 80 -11.68 47.33 24.31
CA LYS A 80 -11.04 48.55 24.84
C LYS A 80 -9.53 48.48 24.64
N LEU A 81 -9.00 49.39 23.83
CA LEU A 81 -7.55 49.61 23.69
C LEU A 81 -6.94 50.05 25.03
N SER A 82 -5.86 49.38 25.44
CA SER A 82 -5.08 49.76 26.62
C SER A 82 -4.15 50.94 26.33
N PRO A 83 -3.87 51.83 27.30
CA PRO A 83 -2.98 52.97 27.10
C PRO A 83 -1.51 52.55 26.93
N PRO A 84 -0.67 53.37 26.26
CA PRO A 84 0.72 53.04 25.97
C PRO A 84 1.60 53.03 27.23
N PRO A 85 2.70 52.24 27.26
CA PRO A 85 3.63 52.22 28.38
C PRO A 85 4.36 53.56 28.56
N LYS A 86 4.57 53.97 29.82
CA LYS A 86 5.39 55.13 30.15
C LYS A 86 6.87 54.83 29.87
N LEU A 87 7.57 55.79 29.25
CA LEU A 87 9.04 55.79 29.18
C LEU A 87 9.65 55.65 30.58
N SER A 88 10.66 54.79 30.71
CA SER A 88 11.49 54.67 31.91
C SER A 88 12.96 55.00 31.60
N SER A 89 13.51 55.80 32.52
CA SER A 89 14.90 56.11 32.94
C SER A 89 16.14 55.85 32.04
N PRO A 90 17.22 56.66 32.20
CA PRO A 90 18.47 56.49 31.45
C PRO A 90 19.27 55.22 31.81
N PRO A 91 20.21 54.78 30.93
CA PRO A 91 20.92 53.51 31.08
C PRO A 91 21.98 53.53 32.20
N LYS A 92 22.06 52.42 32.95
CA LYS A 92 23.21 52.13 33.82
C LYS A 92 24.39 51.59 33.01
N SER A 93 25.59 51.84 33.53
CA SER A 93 26.89 51.49 32.96
C SER A 93 27.02 50.00 32.56
N PRO A 94 27.80 49.67 31.51
CA PRO A 94 27.92 48.30 31.04
C PRO A 94 28.70 47.41 32.02
N PRO A 95 28.20 46.22 32.38
CA PRO A 95 28.98 45.23 33.12
C PRO A 95 30.08 44.62 32.24
N ALA A 96 31.17 44.18 32.88
CA ALA A 96 32.37 43.71 32.21
C ALA A 96 32.12 42.58 31.18
N SER A 97 32.83 42.66 30.06
CA SER A 97 32.83 41.71 28.95
C SER A 97 32.92 40.25 29.41
N ARG A 98 31.78 39.56 29.46
CA ARG A 98 31.73 38.12 29.25
C ARG A 98 31.68 37.92 27.74
N TYR A 99 32.77 37.41 27.17
CA TYR A 99 32.72 36.86 25.82
C TYR A 99 31.55 35.88 25.72
N PRO A 100 30.70 35.98 24.68
CA PRO A 100 29.69 34.95 24.43
C PRO A 100 30.39 33.60 24.37
N ARG A 101 29.93 32.65 25.21
CA ARG A 101 30.34 31.26 25.05
C ARG A 101 30.01 30.88 23.60
N PRO A 102 30.94 30.26 22.84
CA PRO A 102 30.64 29.80 21.49
C PRO A 102 29.33 29.01 21.49
N PRO A 103 28.44 29.20 20.50
CA PRO A 103 27.26 28.35 20.40
C PRO A 103 27.72 26.88 20.39
N PRO A 104 26.95 25.96 21.01
CA PRO A 104 27.25 24.54 20.92
C PRO A 104 27.46 24.16 19.44
N PRO A 105 28.46 23.31 19.12
CA PRO A 105 28.65 22.87 17.75
C PRO A 105 27.34 22.30 17.23
N THR A 106 26.88 22.80 16.08
CA THR A 106 25.63 22.35 15.48
C THR A 106 25.75 20.84 15.23
N PRO A 107 24.79 20.01 15.70
CA PRO A 107 24.87 18.57 15.47
C PRO A 107 24.80 18.30 13.96
N SER A 108 25.87 17.74 13.41
CA SER A 108 25.94 17.36 12.00
C SER A 108 25.07 16.13 11.76
N LEU A 109 23.99 16.31 11.00
CA LEU A 109 22.97 15.29 10.70
C LEU A 109 23.47 14.15 9.79
N SER A 110 24.76 14.15 9.44
CA SER A 110 25.43 13.16 8.59
C SER A 110 25.60 11.78 9.24
N SER A 111 25.44 11.65 10.56
CA SER A 111 25.46 10.36 11.27
C SER A 111 24.72 10.43 12.61
N PHE A 112 23.44 10.78 12.61
CA PHE A 112 22.67 10.83 13.86
C PHE A 112 22.32 9.41 14.32
N ASN A 113 22.85 9.03 15.49
CA ASN A 113 22.68 7.73 16.16
C ASN A 113 22.92 6.48 15.29
N ASP A 114 23.94 6.49 14.41
CA ASP A 114 24.33 5.36 13.55
C ASP A 114 23.22 4.72 12.68
N THR A 115 22.03 5.32 12.64
CA THR A 115 20.79 4.74 12.09
C THR A 115 20.09 5.66 11.11
N LEU A 116 20.43 6.96 11.12
CA LEU A 116 19.89 7.97 10.21
C LEU A 116 21.02 8.79 9.60
N ARG A 117 20.90 9.09 8.31
CA ARG A 117 21.75 10.06 7.61
C ARG A 117 20.99 10.83 6.55
N LEU A 118 21.48 12.03 6.27
CA LEU A 118 21.15 12.78 5.06
C LEU A 118 22.29 12.69 4.06
N VAL A 119 21.98 12.31 2.82
CA VAL A 119 22.96 12.28 1.72
C VAL A 119 22.55 13.21 0.57
N ARG A 120 23.48 13.45 -0.36
CA ARG A 120 23.29 14.23 -1.61
C ARG A 120 22.93 15.72 -1.45
N GLY A 121 22.85 16.25 -0.23
CA GLY A 121 22.57 17.67 0.04
C GLY A 121 23.60 18.33 0.96
N SER A 122 23.14 18.98 2.02
CA SER A 122 23.97 19.58 3.08
C SER A 122 23.64 18.97 4.44
N GLU A 123 24.35 19.37 5.49
CA GLU A 123 24.08 18.91 6.87
C GLU A 123 22.62 19.09 7.32
N LEU A 124 21.89 20.04 6.74
CA LEU A 124 20.50 20.35 7.10
C LEU A 124 19.45 19.83 6.10
N LYS A 125 19.85 19.29 4.95
CA LYS A 125 18.90 18.84 3.93
C LYS A 125 19.50 17.75 3.05
N GLY A 126 18.74 16.72 2.73
CA GLY A 126 19.23 15.64 1.88
C GLY A 126 18.22 14.54 1.70
N ARG A 127 18.64 13.48 1.01
CA ARG A 127 17.87 12.24 0.92
C ARG A 127 17.99 11.53 2.25
N LEU A 128 16.86 11.13 2.81
CA LEU A 128 16.80 10.41 4.06
C LEU A 128 17.13 8.93 3.80
N GLU A 129 18.17 8.45 4.45
CA GLU A 129 18.54 7.04 4.45
C GLU A 129 18.57 6.52 5.88
N VAL A 130 18.07 5.30 6.04
CA VAL A 130 18.00 4.59 7.32
C VAL A 130 18.95 3.40 7.28
N LYS A 131 19.52 3.04 8.43
CA LYS A 131 20.32 1.81 8.55
C LYS A 131 19.43 0.69 9.07
N VAL A 132 19.38 -0.42 8.36
CA VAL A 132 18.63 -1.61 8.79
C VAL A 132 19.40 -2.34 9.89
N VAL A 133 18.69 -2.72 10.94
CA VAL A 133 19.20 -3.50 12.08
C VAL A 133 18.18 -4.61 12.31
N GLY A 134 18.54 -5.88 12.05
CA GLY A 134 17.56 -6.97 11.98
C GLY A 134 18.03 -8.18 11.18
N PRO A 135 17.12 -9.06 10.71
CA PRO A 135 17.47 -10.33 10.07
C PRO A 135 17.97 -10.22 8.61
N TYR A 136 17.97 -9.01 8.05
CA TYR A 136 18.68 -8.67 6.80
C TYR A 136 20.19 -8.52 7.08
N PRO A 137 21.10 -8.47 6.08
CA PRO A 137 22.51 -8.20 6.34
C PRO A 137 22.69 -6.93 7.20
N ASP A 138 23.13 -7.14 8.44
CA ASP A 138 23.10 -6.11 9.49
C ASP A 138 23.91 -4.88 9.10
N GLY A 139 23.29 -3.72 9.22
CA GLY A 139 23.96 -2.43 9.10
C GLY A 139 24.05 -1.87 7.68
N GLU A 140 23.36 -2.46 6.69
CA GLU A 140 23.21 -1.82 5.39
C GLU A 140 22.33 -0.56 5.48
N TRP A 141 22.72 0.46 4.71
CA TRP A 141 21.91 1.66 4.51
C TRP A 141 20.91 1.39 3.40
N VAL A 142 19.67 1.83 3.57
CA VAL A 142 18.60 1.71 2.59
C VAL A 142 17.94 3.06 2.34
N THR A 143 17.45 3.25 1.12
CA THR A 143 16.66 4.44 0.77
C THR A 143 15.20 4.24 1.13
N LEU A 144 14.57 5.31 1.59
CA LEU A 144 13.13 5.33 1.82
C LEU A 144 12.40 5.80 0.57
N CYS A 145 11.30 5.13 0.23
CA CYS A 145 10.38 5.57 -0.80
C CYS A 145 9.36 6.55 -0.20
N ASP A 146 9.07 7.62 -0.92
CA ASP A 146 7.89 8.44 -0.67
C ASP A 146 6.72 7.94 -1.54
N ASP A 147 5.81 7.19 -0.90
CA ASP A 147 4.53 6.76 -1.46
C ASP A 147 3.40 7.78 -1.20
N GLY A 148 3.73 8.98 -0.70
CA GLY A 148 2.79 10.03 -0.32
C GLY A 148 2.37 9.98 1.15
N SER A 149 2.81 8.98 1.93
CA SER A 149 2.59 8.93 3.38
C SER A 149 3.71 9.57 4.22
N PHE A 150 4.81 10.04 3.61
CA PHE A 150 5.82 10.83 4.33
C PHE A 150 5.40 12.30 4.41
N THR A 151 5.04 12.79 5.60
CA THR A 151 4.48 14.14 5.77
C THR A 151 5.41 15.08 6.56
N THR A 152 4.96 16.32 6.75
CA THR A 152 5.59 17.27 7.66
C THR A 152 5.65 16.75 9.11
N TYR A 153 4.79 15.82 9.51
CA TYR A 153 4.82 15.22 10.84
C TYR A 153 6.07 14.34 11.03
N GLU A 154 6.26 13.33 10.17
CA GLU A 154 7.45 12.47 10.18
C GLU A 154 8.72 13.30 10.02
N ALA A 155 8.73 14.24 9.08
CA ALA A 155 9.85 15.14 8.84
C ALA A 155 10.20 15.98 10.09
N MET A 156 9.21 16.57 10.75
CA MET A 156 9.40 17.36 11.97
C MET A 156 9.94 16.48 13.10
N LEU A 157 9.38 15.28 13.31
CA LEU A 157 9.86 14.36 14.35
C LEU A 157 11.31 13.95 14.12
N ILE A 158 11.68 13.54 12.91
CA ILE A 158 13.04 13.12 12.58
C ILE A 158 14.02 14.28 12.79
N CYS A 159 13.68 15.50 12.35
CA CYS A 159 14.49 16.70 12.59
C CYS A 159 14.61 17.04 14.09
N GLN A 160 13.53 16.94 14.87
CA GLN A 160 13.54 17.18 16.32
C GLN A 160 14.43 16.21 17.06
N LYS A 161 14.37 14.92 16.73
CA LYS A 161 15.27 13.91 17.30
C LYS A 161 16.73 14.20 16.94
N CYS A 162 16.99 14.74 15.76
CA CYS A 162 18.32 15.20 15.34
C CYS A 162 18.74 16.59 15.91
N GLY A 163 17.96 17.18 16.81
CA GLY A 163 18.29 18.45 17.48
C GLY A 163 17.82 19.72 16.78
N PHE A 164 16.86 19.63 15.84
CA PHE A 164 16.31 20.77 15.09
C PHE A 164 14.84 21.03 15.42
N LEU A 165 14.48 22.28 15.68
CA LEU A 165 13.10 22.62 16.08
C LEU A 165 12.04 22.35 15.00
N TYR A 166 12.41 22.41 13.72
CA TYR A 166 11.53 22.30 12.57
C TYR A 166 12.06 21.30 11.53
N GLY A 167 11.15 20.56 10.89
CA GLY A 167 11.44 19.69 9.75
C GLY A 167 10.33 19.76 8.70
N ARG A 168 10.68 19.52 7.43
CA ARG A 168 9.72 19.38 6.31
C ARG A 168 10.24 18.43 5.23
N PRO A 169 9.37 17.81 4.43
CA PRO A 169 9.77 17.11 3.22
C PRO A 169 10.48 18.07 2.24
N TYR A 170 11.54 17.59 1.60
CA TYR A 170 12.41 18.38 0.72
C TYR A 170 12.71 17.64 -0.59
N TYR A 171 11.99 18.02 -1.64
CA TYR A 171 12.12 17.43 -2.96
C TYR A 171 12.93 18.35 -3.87
N ALA A 172 14.07 17.85 -4.36
CA ALA A 172 14.95 18.52 -5.30
C ALA A 172 15.67 17.45 -6.15
N ASN A 173 15.96 17.77 -7.41
CA ASN A 173 16.56 16.79 -8.32
C ASN A 173 17.90 16.24 -7.78
N GLY A 174 18.05 14.91 -7.75
CA GLY A 174 19.21 14.23 -7.14
C GLY A 174 19.17 14.09 -5.61
N ILE A 175 18.11 14.58 -4.96
CA ILE A 175 17.72 14.30 -3.57
C ILE A 175 16.64 13.22 -3.57
N ASN A 176 15.48 13.53 -4.15
CA ASN A 176 14.32 12.61 -4.19
C ASN A 176 14.39 11.63 -5.38
N SER A 177 15.58 11.42 -5.92
CA SER A 177 15.93 10.49 -7.00
C SER A 177 17.41 10.13 -6.89
N PHE A 178 17.81 9.00 -7.48
CA PHE A 178 19.23 8.65 -7.61
C PHE A 178 19.94 9.54 -8.63
N GLY A 179 21.19 9.90 -8.33
CA GLY A 179 22.05 10.63 -9.27
C GLY A 179 22.40 9.81 -10.52
N ALA A 180 22.64 10.50 -11.64
CA ALA A 180 23.30 9.89 -12.81
C ALA A 180 24.77 9.53 -12.50
N ASP A 181 25.38 10.28 -11.58
CA ASP A 181 26.72 10.09 -11.02
C ASP A 181 26.75 9.10 -9.83
N GLU A 182 25.60 8.57 -9.41
CA GLU A 182 25.46 7.72 -8.24
C GLU A 182 25.67 6.23 -8.58
N VAL A 183 26.92 5.79 -8.42
CA VAL A 183 27.40 4.42 -8.72
C VAL A 183 26.89 3.39 -7.72
N TYR A 184 26.80 3.74 -6.43
CA TYR A 184 26.22 2.90 -5.40
C TYR A 184 24.80 3.37 -5.09
N ARG A 185 23.82 2.50 -5.28
CA ARG A 185 22.40 2.76 -5.00
C ARG A 185 21.97 1.78 -3.93
N PRO A 186 21.83 2.21 -2.66
CA PRO A 186 21.29 1.35 -1.62
C PRO A 186 19.83 1.02 -1.90
N ASP A 187 19.43 -0.21 -1.61
CA ASP A 187 18.09 -0.73 -1.91
C ASP A 187 17.00 0.20 -1.38
N THR A 188 15.94 0.38 -2.17
CA THR A 188 14.77 1.15 -1.77
C THR A 188 13.76 0.22 -1.12
N VAL A 189 13.61 0.34 0.20
CA VAL A 189 12.81 -0.63 0.96
C VAL A 189 11.34 -0.24 1.12
N GLY A 190 11.04 1.05 1.29
CA GLY A 190 9.68 1.55 1.52
C GLY A 190 9.64 2.79 2.39
N ASN A 191 8.51 3.08 3.03
CA ASN A 191 8.30 4.34 3.76
C ASN A 191 8.53 4.19 5.29
N ILE A 192 8.63 5.33 5.96
CA ILE A 192 8.74 5.50 7.41
C ILE A 192 7.45 6.12 7.95
N ILE A 193 6.88 5.55 9.02
CA ILE A 193 5.75 6.15 9.74
C ILE A 193 6.11 6.25 11.21
N CYS A 194 5.88 7.41 11.80
CA CYS A 194 6.13 7.70 13.21
C CYS A 194 4.83 7.67 14.01
N LYS A 195 4.84 7.02 15.18
CA LYS A 195 3.68 6.86 16.06
C LYS A 195 4.06 6.98 17.53
N GLY A 196 3.12 7.42 18.37
CA GLY A 196 3.25 7.40 19.84
C GLY A 196 2.92 6.04 20.46
N ASP A 197 3.31 5.84 21.72
CA ASP A 197 2.97 4.61 22.44
C ASP A 197 1.46 4.44 22.63
N GLY A 198 1.03 3.18 22.49
CA GLY A 198 -0.39 2.80 22.49
C GLY A 198 -1.09 2.92 21.12
N GLU A 199 -0.54 3.66 20.15
CA GLU A 199 -1.06 3.59 18.78
C GLU A 199 -0.67 2.26 18.13
N SER A 200 -1.65 1.57 17.56
CA SER A 200 -1.40 0.28 16.93
C SER A 200 -0.51 0.44 15.68
N ILE A 201 0.61 -0.28 15.65
CA ILE A 201 1.28 -0.61 14.38
C ILE A 201 0.27 -1.43 13.57
N PRO A 202 0.16 -1.24 12.24
CA PRO A 202 -0.59 -2.18 11.43
C PRO A 202 -0.17 -3.62 11.76
N PRO A 203 -1.08 -4.52 12.17
CA PRO A 203 -0.71 -5.87 12.65
C PRO A 203 0.03 -6.69 11.60
N ASP A 204 -0.13 -6.29 10.34
CA ASP A 204 0.53 -6.84 9.18
C ASP A 204 1.87 -6.18 8.82
N ALA A 205 2.02 -4.86 8.96
CA ALA A 205 3.02 -4.14 8.16
C ALA A 205 4.44 -4.64 8.48
N PHE A 206 5.17 -5.02 7.43
CA PHE A 206 6.46 -5.69 7.56
C PHE A 206 7.51 -4.67 7.99
N VAL A 207 7.68 -4.53 9.31
CA VAL A 207 8.69 -3.67 9.93
C VAL A 207 10.06 -4.24 9.63
N ILE A 208 10.82 -3.53 8.79
CA ILE A 208 12.20 -3.87 8.43
C ILE A 208 13.14 -3.47 9.56
N THR A 209 12.92 -2.29 10.13
CA THR A 209 13.63 -1.80 11.32
C THR A 209 12.75 -0.84 12.10
N ARG A 210 12.98 -0.77 13.42
CA ARG A 210 12.33 0.17 14.34
C ARG A 210 13.38 1.18 14.78
N LEU A 211 13.15 2.44 14.46
CA LEU A 211 13.99 3.53 14.92
C LEU A 211 13.61 3.87 16.36
N LEU A 212 14.50 3.52 17.28
CA LEU A 212 14.34 3.74 18.72
C LEU A 212 14.77 5.16 19.07
N PHE A 213 13.82 6.03 19.39
CA PHE A 213 14.10 7.40 19.78
C PHE A 213 14.00 7.56 21.29
N PHE A 214 15.07 7.20 22.00
CA PHE A 214 15.18 7.26 23.45
C PHE A 214 15.16 8.70 24.01
N ASP A 215 13.98 9.31 24.08
CA ASP A 215 13.69 10.43 24.96
C ASP A 215 12.36 10.24 25.69
N GLN A 216 11.91 11.28 26.39
CA GLN A 216 10.82 11.23 27.37
C GLN A 216 9.43 11.13 26.73
N TYR A 217 9.37 11.15 25.39
CA TYR A 217 8.17 10.88 24.61
C TYR A 217 8.38 9.57 23.86
N GLU A 218 7.90 8.51 24.51
CA GLU A 218 7.60 7.18 24.00
C GLU A 218 6.96 7.29 22.60
N MET A 219 7.83 7.26 21.58
CA MET A 219 7.51 7.41 20.17
C MET A 219 8.49 6.59 19.35
N TRP A 220 7.97 5.94 18.32
CA TRP A 220 8.70 5.01 17.47
C TRP A 220 8.43 5.35 16.01
N CYS A 221 9.46 5.39 15.19
CA CYS A 221 9.27 5.35 13.75
C CYS A 221 9.60 3.96 13.22
N TYR A 222 8.70 3.44 12.40
CA TYR A 222 8.78 2.12 11.82
C TYR A 222 9.09 2.27 10.33
N VAL A 223 10.14 1.59 9.87
CA VAL A 223 10.46 1.49 8.44
C VAL A 223 9.79 0.25 7.91
N PHE A 224 8.95 0.40 6.90
CA PHE A 224 8.17 -0.69 6.32
C PHE A 224 8.63 -1.03 4.92
N GLN A 225 8.40 -2.28 4.51
CA GLN A 225 8.49 -2.64 3.11
C GLN A 225 7.31 -2.03 2.33
N SER A 226 7.60 -1.23 1.29
CA SER A 226 6.61 -0.60 0.41
C SER A 226 7.17 -0.53 -1.02
N THR A 227 6.34 -0.86 -2.00
CA THR A 227 6.67 -0.74 -3.43
C THR A 227 6.90 0.72 -3.78
N CYS A 228 7.94 1.03 -4.57
CA CYS A 228 8.28 2.41 -4.95
C CYS A 228 7.98 2.74 -6.43
N PRO A 229 6.71 2.78 -6.87
CA PRO A 229 6.34 2.84 -8.29
C PRO A 229 6.84 4.10 -8.99
N ASN A 230 6.92 5.23 -8.28
CA ASN A 230 7.37 6.50 -8.84
C ASN A 230 8.88 6.74 -8.70
N GLN A 231 9.62 5.84 -8.04
CA GLN A 231 11.04 6.00 -7.65
C GLN A 231 11.35 7.33 -6.92
N VAL A 232 10.34 7.94 -6.28
CA VAL A 232 10.52 9.15 -5.47
C VAL A 232 11.08 8.72 -4.13
N LEU A 233 12.26 9.21 -3.81
CA LEU A 233 12.94 8.92 -2.55
C LEU A 233 12.62 10.01 -1.52
N VAL A 234 12.50 9.63 -0.25
CA VAL A 234 12.22 10.59 0.83
C VAL A 234 13.37 11.59 0.95
N GLY A 235 13.05 12.87 0.80
CA GLY A 235 13.95 13.98 1.07
C GLY A 235 13.48 14.77 2.28
N LEU A 236 14.43 15.25 3.09
CA LEU A 236 14.19 15.95 4.35
C LEU A 236 14.98 17.26 4.40
N GLU A 237 14.39 18.31 4.97
CA GLU A 237 15.08 19.55 5.34
C GLU A 237 14.74 19.90 6.80
N CYS A 238 15.77 20.15 7.60
CA CYS A 238 15.70 20.49 9.02
C CYS A 238 16.17 21.93 9.26
N SER A 239 15.62 22.57 10.30
CA SER A 239 15.96 23.96 10.64
C SER A 239 15.71 24.26 12.11
N ASN A 240 16.53 25.14 12.69
CA ASN A 240 16.26 25.74 14.01
C ASN A 240 15.41 27.01 13.94
N ASN A 241 15.22 27.56 12.74
CA ASN A 241 14.30 28.66 12.48
C ASN A 241 13.03 28.13 11.82
N PRO A 242 11.85 28.73 12.07
CA PRO A 242 10.64 28.40 11.31
C PRO A 242 10.92 28.51 9.82
N PHE A 243 10.46 27.53 9.03
CA PHE A 243 10.51 27.67 7.58
C PHE A 243 9.69 28.90 7.16
N PRO A 244 10.15 29.69 6.19
CA PRO A 244 9.35 30.77 5.64
C PRO A 244 7.99 30.21 5.23
N THR A 245 6.90 30.79 5.74
CA THR A 245 5.56 30.50 5.26
C THR A 245 5.60 30.64 3.75
N ALA A 246 5.31 29.55 3.03
CA ALA A 246 5.43 29.56 1.57
C ALA A 246 4.69 30.79 1.04
N SER A 247 5.42 31.66 0.34
CA SER A 247 4.82 32.90 -0.18
C SER A 247 3.57 32.51 -0.95
N PRO A 248 2.43 33.23 -0.76
CA PRO A 248 1.20 32.88 -1.46
C PRO A 248 1.54 32.74 -2.95
N PRO A 249 1.27 31.56 -3.55
CA PRO A 249 1.90 31.21 -4.81
C PRO A 249 1.63 32.31 -5.84
N PRO A 250 2.65 32.74 -6.62
CA PRO A 250 2.43 33.76 -7.64
C PRO A 250 1.26 33.32 -8.52
N PRO A 251 0.39 34.26 -8.96
CA PRO A 251 -0.86 33.95 -9.65
C PRO A 251 -0.55 32.98 -10.79
N VAL A 252 -1.03 31.75 -10.59
CA VAL A 252 -0.50 30.58 -11.29
C VAL A 252 -0.75 30.76 -12.78
N PRO A 253 0.29 30.82 -13.64
CA PRO A 253 0.10 30.73 -15.09
C PRO A 253 -0.74 29.48 -15.35
N PRO A 254 -1.83 29.55 -16.14
CA PRO A 254 -2.89 28.55 -16.13
C PRO A 254 -2.30 27.16 -16.17
N ARG A 255 -2.43 26.46 -15.03
CA ARG A 255 -1.72 25.20 -14.78
C ARG A 255 -2.04 24.26 -15.94
N PRO A 256 -1.04 23.58 -16.54
CA PRO A 256 -1.33 22.31 -17.18
C PRO A 256 -2.18 21.51 -16.18
N PRO A 257 -3.34 20.98 -16.58
CA PRO A 257 -4.24 20.34 -15.64
C PRO A 257 -3.44 19.33 -14.82
N PRO A 258 -3.61 19.29 -13.48
CA PRO A 258 -2.88 18.34 -12.66
C PRO A 258 -3.05 16.94 -13.26
N PRO A 259 -2.01 16.08 -13.27
CA PRO A 259 -2.18 14.70 -13.69
C PRO A 259 -3.40 14.17 -12.92
N PRO A 260 -4.41 13.62 -13.63
CA PRO A 260 -5.72 13.42 -13.05
C PRO A 260 -5.58 12.60 -11.77
N PHE A 261 -6.27 13.02 -10.71
CA PHE A 261 -6.48 12.18 -9.53
C PHE A 261 -6.82 10.76 -10.02
N PRO A 262 -6.23 9.69 -9.44
CA PRO A 262 -6.54 8.33 -9.84
C PRO A 262 -8.06 8.19 -9.89
N PRO A 263 -8.65 7.83 -11.07
CA PRO A 263 -9.98 8.29 -11.43
C PRO A 263 -11.00 8.03 -10.32
N PRO A 264 -11.76 9.04 -9.84
CA PRO A 264 -12.65 8.94 -8.65
C PRO A 264 -13.79 7.90 -8.71
N SER A 265 -13.78 7.03 -9.73
CA SER A 265 -14.82 6.07 -10.06
C SER A 265 -14.31 4.62 -10.11
N MET A 266 -13.01 4.34 -9.94
CA MET A 266 -12.50 2.96 -10.10
C MET A 266 -12.94 1.99 -8.98
N GLN A 267 -13.56 2.49 -7.90
CA GLN A 267 -14.33 1.68 -6.96
C GLN A 267 -15.52 0.99 -7.64
N ASN A 268 -16.09 1.57 -8.71
CA ASN A 268 -17.20 1.00 -9.45
C ASN A 268 -16.77 -0.09 -10.45
N ASP A 269 -15.46 -0.28 -10.64
CA ASP A 269 -14.88 -1.24 -11.59
C ASP A 269 -14.29 -2.48 -10.89
N ILE A 270 -14.48 -2.58 -9.57
CA ILE A 270 -14.21 -3.75 -8.74
C ILE A 270 -15.37 -3.97 -7.79
N LYS A 271 -15.70 -5.23 -7.48
CA LYS A 271 -16.65 -5.56 -6.41
C LYS A 271 -16.16 -6.77 -5.62
N LEU A 272 -16.39 -6.69 -4.32
CA LEU A 272 -16.13 -7.74 -3.36
C LEU A 272 -17.48 -8.34 -2.96
N ILE A 273 -17.70 -9.60 -3.33
CA ILE A 273 -18.93 -10.32 -3.01
C ILE A 273 -18.61 -11.28 -1.89
N VAL A 274 -19.18 -11.04 -0.70
CA VAL A 274 -19.04 -11.93 0.46
C VAL A 274 -19.50 -13.34 0.06
N VAL A 275 -18.60 -14.31 0.17
CA VAL A 275 -18.88 -15.74 0.00
C VAL A 275 -18.96 -16.35 1.39
N ASP A 276 -20.06 -17.06 1.64
CA ASP A 276 -20.27 -17.75 2.92
C ASP A 276 -19.53 -19.10 2.90
N ASP A 277 -18.33 -19.10 3.46
CA ASP A 277 -17.55 -20.31 3.73
C ASP A 277 -17.61 -20.64 5.23
N ASN A 278 -18.17 -21.80 5.54
CA ASN A 278 -18.33 -22.30 6.91
C ASN A 278 -17.00 -22.40 7.68
N GLN A 279 -15.85 -22.42 7.00
CA GLN A 279 -14.54 -22.49 7.65
C GLN A 279 -13.93 -21.11 7.96
N VAL A 280 -14.25 -20.07 7.19
CA VAL A 280 -13.50 -18.80 7.19
C VAL A 280 -14.44 -17.61 6.92
N PRO A 281 -14.83 -16.84 7.96
CA PRO A 281 -15.79 -15.75 7.78
C PRO A 281 -15.21 -14.56 7.01
N HIS A 282 -16.07 -13.84 6.28
CA HIS A 282 -15.77 -12.61 5.56
C HIS A 282 -14.75 -12.71 4.40
N ILE A 283 -14.66 -13.86 3.73
CA ILE A 283 -13.99 -13.94 2.43
C ILE A 283 -14.90 -13.31 1.36
N ASN A 284 -14.28 -12.63 0.41
CA ASN A 284 -14.95 -12.03 -0.72
C ASN A 284 -14.40 -12.63 -2.02
N ARG A 285 -15.30 -13.10 -2.90
CA ARG A 285 -14.96 -13.30 -4.31
C ARG A 285 -14.70 -11.94 -4.95
N VAL A 286 -13.59 -11.83 -5.67
CA VAL A 286 -13.26 -10.62 -6.43
C VAL A 286 -13.86 -10.74 -7.83
N GLU A 287 -14.63 -9.72 -8.23
CA GLU A 287 -15.05 -9.54 -9.62
C GLU A 287 -14.61 -8.16 -10.11
N LEU A 288 -14.07 -8.13 -11.32
CA LEU A 288 -13.59 -6.92 -11.99
C LEU A 288 -14.52 -6.57 -13.13
N ARG A 289 -14.65 -5.27 -13.40
CA ARG A 289 -15.34 -4.78 -14.58
C ARG A 289 -14.31 -4.65 -15.71
N VAL A 290 -14.51 -5.39 -16.79
CA VAL A 290 -13.62 -5.43 -17.95
C VAL A 290 -14.40 -5.25 -19.24
N ASN A 291 -13.76 -4.75 -20.29
CA ASN A 291 -14.41 -4.63 -21.59
C ASN A 291 -14.60 -6.03 -22.21
N SER A 292 -15.75 -6.26 -22.84
CA SER A 292 -16.11 -7.58 -23.38
C SER A 292 -15.35 -7.97 -24.66
N SER A 293 -14.48 -7.12 -25.21
CA SER A 293 -13.61 -7.47 -26.34
C SER A 293 -12.25 -7.97 -25.89
N SER A 294 -11.70 -8.95 -26.62
CA SER A 294 -10.35 -9.53 -26.45
C SER A 294 -9.24 -8.48 -26.47
N ASP A 295 -9.45 -7.47 -27.29
CA ASP A 295 -8.57 -6.34 -27.59
C ASP A 295 -8.71 -5.19 -26.56
N GLY A 296 -9.51 -5.38 -25.51
CA GLY A 296 -9.54 -4.54 -24.30
C GLY A 296 -10.16 -3.14 -24.43
N HIS A 297 -10.32 -2.61 -25.65
CA HIS A 297 -10.63 -1.19 -25.87
C HIS A 297 -12.04 -0.91 -26.41
N THR A 298 -12.73 -1.90 -26.97
CA THR A 298 -13.95 -1.69 -27.78
C THR A 298 -15.07 -2.69 -27.48
N GLY A 299 -15.87 -2.45 -26.44
CA GLY A 299 -17.08 -3.24 -26.18
C GLY A 299 -17.82 -2.82 -24.90
N PRO A 300 -19.06 -3.27 -24.68
CA PRO A 300 -19.74 -3.08 -23.40
C PRO A 300 -18.95 -3.73 -22.27
N SER A 301 -18.80 -3.03 -21.15
CA SER A 301 -18.07 -3.54 -19.98
C SER A 301 -18.94 -4.54 -19.21
N VAL A 302 -18.37 -5.71 -18.91
CA VAL A 302 -19.00 -6.83 -18.20
C VAL A 302 -18.29 -7.08 -16.87
N TRP A 303 -18.99 -7.71 -15.93
CA TRP A 303 -18.37 -8.23 -14.71
C TRP A 303 -17.77 -9.60 -14.99
N ALA A 304 -16.53 -9.82 -14.54
CA ALA A 304 -15.78 -11.04 -14.71
C ALA A 304 -15.10 -11.42 -13.38
N PRO A 305 -15.19 -12.68 -12.92
CA PRO A 305 -14.46 -13.14 -11.75
C PRO A 305 -12.96 -13.15 -12.03
N LEU A 306 -12.22 -12.85 -10.97
CA LEU A 306 -10.77 -12.88 -10.96
C LEU A 306 -10.32 -14.32 -10.70
N CYS A 307 -9.51 -14.86 -11.59
CA CYS A 307 -8.93 -16.19 -11.50
C CYS A 307 -7.78 -16.19 -10.50
N ALA A 308 -7.69 -17.28 -9.74
CA ALA A 308 -6.52 -17.54 -8.91
C ALA A 308 -5.40 -18.18 -9.77
N PRO A 309 -4.12 -17.93 -9.44
CA PRO A 309 -2.99 -18.55 -10.13
C PRO A 309 -3.02 -20.09 -10.05
N SER A 310 -2.50 -20.75 -11.08
CA SER A 310 -2.20 -22.19 -11.03
C SER A 310 -1.04 -22.49 -10.07
N ASN A 311 -0.05 -21.60 -10.01
CA ASN A 311 1.21 -21.80 -9.28
C ASN A 311 1.21 -20.97 -7.99
N ASP A 312 1.57 -21.57 -6.86
CA ASP A 312 1.67 -20.86 -5.58
C ASP A 312 2.86 -19.87 -5.56
N ASP A 313 3.95 -20.18 -6.26
CA ASP A 313 5.18 -19.38 -6.30
C ASP A 313 5.04 -17.98 -6.92
N VAL A 314 4.08 -17.77 -7.84
CA VAL A 314 3.87 -16.47 -8.51
C VAL A 314 3.48 -15.38 -7.51
N TYR A 315 2.93 -15.81 -6.38
CA TYR A 315 2.16 -14.99 -5.47
C TYR A 315 2.84 -14.83 -4.10
N GLY A 316 3.68 -15.75 -3.63
CA GLY A 316 4.35 -15.65 -2.32
C GLY A 316 5.11 -14.34 -1.99
N TYR A 317 5.55 -13.55 -2.99
CA TYR A 317 6.08 -12.19 -2.77
C TYR A 317 5.04 -11.08 -3.02
N TYR A 318 4.14 -11.26 -4.00
CA TYR A 318 3.22 -10.22 -4.48
C TYR A 318 1.81 -10.28 -3.89
N GLU A 319 1.44 -11.36 -3.20
CA GLU A 319 0.13 -11.57 -2.56
C GLU A 319 -0.30 -10.34 -1.80
N ARG A 320 0.47 -9.96 -0.78
CA ARG A 320 0.09 -8.85 0.08
C ARG A 320 -0.08 -7.54 -0.70
N THR A 321 0.84 -7.20 -1.60
CA THR A 321 0.74 -5.99 -2.43
C THR A 321 -0.53 -6.00 -3.27
N PHE A 322 -0.79 -7.12 -3.95
CA PHE A 322 -1.97 -7.32 -4.78
C PHE A 322 -3.28 -7.24 -3.98
N GLY A 323 -3.32 -7.89 -2.81
CA GLY A 323 -4.48 -7.93 -1.92
C GLY A 323 -4.76 -6.58 -1.29
N LEU A 324 -3.71 -5.87 -0.87
CA LEU A 324 -3.79 -4.47 -0.43
C LEU A 324 -4.35 -3.58 -1.52
N THR A 325 -3.88 -3.70 -2.77
CA THR A 325 -4.40 -2.90 -3.88
C THR A 325 -5.88 -3.19 -4.14
N ILE A 326 -6.30 -4.47 -4.17
CA ILE A 326 -7.72 -4.83 -4.30
C ILE A 326 -8.55 -4.22 -3.16
N CYS A 327 -8.16 -4.42 -1.90
CA CYS A 327 -8.93 -3.96 -0.75
C CYS A 327 -9.00 -2.43 -0.67
N LYS A 328 -7.89 -1.72 -0.89
CA LYS A 328 -7.85 -0.25 -0.95
C LYS A 328 -8.74 0.28 -2.08
N GLN A 329 -8.69 -0.34 -3.26
CA GLN A 329 -9.52 0.07 -4.39
C GLN A 329 -11.02 -0.19 -4.14
N ALA A 330 -11.36 -1.34 -3.55
CA ALA A 330 -12.74 -1.70 -3.24
C ALA A 330 -13.38 -0.80 -2.16
N ASP A 331 -12.59 -0.26 -1.23
CA ASP A 331 -13.05 0.82 -0.34
C ASP A 331 -13.12 2.18 -1.05
N GLY A 332 -12.46 2.34 -2.21
CA GLY A 332 -12.39 3.61 -2.92
C GLY A 332 -11.29 4.53 -2.38
N PHE A 333 -10.22 3.93 -1.86
CA PHE A 333 -9.05 4.60 -1.30
C PHE A 333 -9.39 5.60 -0.18
N LYS A 334 -10.41 5.33 0.65
CA LYS A 334 -10.76 6.19 1.80
C LYS A 334 -9.80 5.99 2.99
N THR A 335 -8.57 5.57 2.71
CA THR A 335 -7.50 5.41 3.68
C THR A 335 -7.29 6.74 4.40
N SER A 336 -7.57 6.74 5.69
CA SER A 336 -7.29 7.84 6.61
C SER A 336 -6.14 7.43 7.54
N PRO A 337 -5.46 8.35 8.23
CA PRO A 337 -4.44 7.98 9.22
C PRO A 337 -4.95 7.02 10.31
N PHE A 338 -6.28 6.93 10.52
CA PHE A 338 -6.93 6.06 11.52
C PHE A 338 -7.68 4.85 10.92
N ARG A 339 -7.71 4.70 9.60
CA ARG A 339 -8.45 3.63 8.91
C ARG A 339 -7.71 3.23 7.64
N PHE A 340 -7.22 2.01 7.58
CA PHE A 340 -6.71 1.41 6.34
C PHE A 340 -7.27 0.01 6.15
N TYR A 341 -7.42 -0.40 4.89
CA TYR A 341 -7.84 -1.74 4.53
C TYR A 341 -6.63 -2.60 4.20
N ALA A 342 -6.53 -3.76 4.86
CA ALA A 342 -5.53 -4.77 4.58
C ALA A 342 -6.17 -5.94 3.81
N GLY A 343 -5.47 -6.46 2.80
CA GLY A 343 -5.81 -7.70 2.10
C GLY A 343 -4.71 -8.71 2.36
N VAL A 344 -5.04 -9.80 3.06
CA VAL A 344 -4.04 -10.53 3.87
C VAL A 344 -4.02 -12.03 3.64
N GLU A 345 -5.13 -12.61 3.19
CA GLU A 345 -5.23 -14.05 2.91
C GLU A 345 -5.84 -14.27 1.52
N PHE A 346 -5.11 -15.01 0.69
CA PHE A 346 -5.55 -15.48 -0.61
C PHE A 346 -6.11 -16.87 -0.49
N ILE A 347 -7.34 -17.05 -0.98
CA ILE A 347 -8.06 -18.31 -0.85
C ILE A 347 -8.49 -18.74 -2.24
N LYS A 348 -7.94 -19.88 -2.67
CA LYS A 348 -8.23 -20.48 -3.98
C LYS A 348 -9.54 -21.25 -3.87
N TYR A 349 -10.61 -20.69 -4.39
CA TYR A 349 -11.88 -21.40 -4.48
C TYR A 349 -11.92 -22.26 -5.72
N ALA A 350 -12.11 -23.57 -5.56
CA ALA A 350 -12.34 -24.47 -6.69
C ALA A 350 -13.55 -23.98 -7.48
N LEU A 351 -13.39 -23.83 -8.79
CA LEU A 351 -14.43 -23.34 -9.68
C LEU A 351 -15.63 -24.31 -9.64
N PRO A 352 -16.83 -23.86 -9.22
CA PRO A 352 -18.01 -24.72 -9.21
C PRO A 352 -18.34 -25.21 -10.63
N THR A 353 -18.81 -26.46 -10.75
CA THR A 353 -19.26 -27.03 -12.04
C THR A 353 -20.70 -26.64 -12.39
N GLY A 354 -21.35 -25.81 -11.57
CA GLY A 354 -22.74 -25.40 -11.72
C GLY A 354 -23.15 -24.34 -10.68
N PRO A 355 -24.42 -23.91 -10.68
CA PRO A 355 -24.90 -22.81 -9.83
C PRO A 355 -24.91 -23.17 -8.34
N ILE A 356 -24.35 -22.27 -7.52
CA ILE A 356 -24.39 -22.29 -6.06
C ILE A 356 -25.37 -21.21 -5.57
N SER A 357 -26.32 -21.61 -4.72
CA SER A 357 -27.41 -20.76 -4.21
C SER A 357 -27.22 -20.25 -2.77
N SER A 358 -26.05 -20.42 -2.17
CA SER A 358 -25.71 -19.88 -0.85
C SER A 358 -25.50 -18.36 -0.89
N LEU A 359 -25.27 -17.75 0.29
CA LEU A 359 -24.86 -16.35 0.38
C LEU A 359 -23.54 -16.14 -0.38
N GLY A 360 -23.54 -15.18 -1.30
CA GLY A 360 -22.46 -14.99 -2.27
C GLY A 360 -22.57 -15.85 -3.54
N GLY A 361 -23.77 -16.37 -3.84
CA GLY A 361 -24.05 -17.29 -4.95
C GLY A 361 -23.31 -17.03 -6.26
N PHE A 362 -22.99 -18.13 -6.95
CA PHE A 362 -22.12 -18.14 -8.11
C PHE A 362 -22.63 -19.13 -9.14
N ASP A 363 -22.79 -18.69 -10.37
CA ASP A 363 -23.14 -19.52 -11.51
C ASP A 363 -22.12 -19.25 -12.63
N PRO A 364 -21.18 -20.18 -12.90
CA PRO A 364 -20.18 -20.02 -13.95
C PRO A 364 -20.79 -19.70 -15.32
N ALA A 365 -21.99 -20.21 -15.61
CA ALA A 365 -22.65 -20.04 -16.89
C ALA A 365 -23.16 -18.60 -17.13
N GLN A 366 -23.22 -17.75 -16.09
CA GLN A 366 -23.59 -16.34 -16.21
C GLN A 366 -22.40 -15.44 -16.62
N TYR A 367 -21.18 -15.95 -16.57
CA TYR A 367 -19.97 -15.19 -16.89
C TYR A 367 -19.45 -15.52 -18.29
N THR A 368 -19.45 -14.51 -19.16
CA THR A 368 -18.90 -14.58 -20.52
C THR A 368 -17.40 -14.26 -20.59
N ARG A 369 -16.83 -13.76 -19.48
CA ARG A 369 -15.43 -13.33 -19.36
C ARG A 369 -14.85 -13.67 -17.99
N TRP A 370 -13.55 -13.92 -17.96
CA TRP A 370 -12.75 -14.33 -16.80
C TRP A 370 -11.42 -13.57 -16.85
N VAL A 371 -10.90 -13.13 -15.71
CA VAL A 371 -9.69 -12.27 -15.68
C VAL A 371 -8.57 -12.94 -14.92
N THR A 372 -7.35 -12.95 -15.46
CA THR A 372 -6.13 -13.36 -14.75
C THR A 372 -5.15 -12.19 -14.70
N VAL A 373 -4.44 -12.00 -13.60
CA VAL A 373 -3.36 -11.01 -13.52
C VAL A 373 -2.04 -11.69 -13.86
N VAL A 374 -1.36 -11.18 -14.89
CA VAL A 374 -0.15 -11.80 -15.46
C VAL A 374 1.11 -10.94 -15.30
N GLY A 375 1.00 -9.75 -14.72
CA GLY A 375 2.14 -8.85 -14.50
C GLY A 375 1.74 -7.48 -13.95
N ASN A 376 2.75 -6.63 -13.73
CA ASN A 376 2.62 -5.28 -13.15
C ASN A 376 1.85 -5.26 -11.81
N PHE A 377 2.16 -6.19 -10.90
CA PHE A 377 1.49 -6.35 -9.60
C PHE A 377 1.66 -5.13 -8.65
N ASP A 378 2.64 -4.26 -8.93
CA ASP A 378 2.89 -3.03 -8.17
C ASP A 378 2.02 -1.83 -8.63
N ALA A 379 1.06 -2.06 -9.54
CA ALA A 379 0.14 -1.02 -9.98
C ALA A 379 -0.78 -0.55 -8.85
N TYR A 380 -1.06 0.76 -8.82
CA TYR A 380 -1.91 1.41 -7.81
C TYR A 380 -3.38 0.93 -7.81
N THR A 381 -3.83 0.30 -8.90
CA THR A 381 -5.19 -0.24 -9.09
C THR A 381 -5.09 -1.55 -9.86
N VAL A 382 -6.09 -2.42 -9.72
CA VAL A 382 -6.10 -3.74 -10.38
C VAL A 382 -6.19 -3.60 -11.91
N GLN A 383 -6.90 -2.59 -12.42
CA GLN A 383 -6.97 -2.29 -13.86
C GLN A 383 -5.67 -1.67 -14.40
N GLY A 384 -4.77 -1.18 -13.54
CA GLY A 384 -3.42 -0.79 -13.90
C GLY A 384 -2.44 -1.97 -14.00
N MET A 385 -2.83 -3.15 -13.51
CA MET A 385 -2.04 -4.38 -13.65
C MET A 385 -2.16 -4.93 -15.07
N THR A 386 -1.27 -5.84 -15.44
CA THR A 386 -1.38 -6.55 -16.72
C THR A 386 -2.46 -7.62 -16.58
N LEU A 387 -3.64 -7.36 -17.14
CA LEU A 387 -4.79 -8.25 -17.09
C LEU A 387 -4.93 -9.05 -18.40
N GLU A 388 -5.04 -10.37 -18.29
CA GLU A 388 -5.46 -11.26 -19.37
C GLU A 388 -6.96 -11.55 -19.22
N VAL A 389 -7.75 -11.35 -20.28
CA VAL A 389 -9.20 -11.56 -20.27
C VAL A 389 -9.59 -12.70 -21.20
N SER A 390 -10.02 -13.82 -20.63
CA SER A 390 -10.43 -15.03 -21.34
C SER A 390 -11.95 -15.11 -21.52
N SER A 391 -12.42 -15.79 -22.58
CA SER A 391 -13.82 -16.26 -22.68
C SER A 391 -14.04 -17.64 -22.05
N GLN A 392 -12.96 -18.37 -21.75
CA GLN A 392 -13.02 -19.66 -21.06
C GLN A 392 -12.85 -19.46 -19.55
N PRO A 393 -13.43 -20.34 -18.72
CA PRO A 393 -13.21 -20.31 -17.28
C PRO A 393 -11.73 -20.42 -16.90
N CYS A 394 -11.42 -20.05 -15.65
CA CYS A 394 -10.07 -20.02 -15.12
C CYS A 394 -9.30 -21.32 -15.41
N ALA A 395 -8.21 -21.23 -16.17
CA ALA A 395 -7.40 -22.39 -16.58
C ALA A 395 -6.78 -23.14 -15.39
N SER A 396 -6.59 -22.46 -14.26
CA SER A 396 -6.18 -23.05 -12.98
C SER A 396 -7.25 -23.94 -12.35
N GLY A 397 -8.52 -23.80 -12.74
CA GLY A 397 -9.66 -24.39 -12.04
C GLY A 397 -10.04 -23.65 -10.75
N PHE A 398 -9.46 -22.47 -10.47
CA PHE A 398 -9.69 -21.72 -9.24
C PHE A 398 -10.04 -20.24 -9.48
N ILE A 399 -10.97 -19.71 -8.69
CA ILE A 399 -11.26 -18.27 -8.59
C ILE A 399 -10.66 -17.68 -7.31
N LEU A 400 -10.39 -16.38 -7.34
CA LEU A 400 -9.75 -15.64 -6.27
C LEU A 400 -10.76 -15.23 -5.20
N GLY A 401 -10.63 -15.82 -4.02
CA GLY A 401 -11.15 -15.29 -2.77
C GLY A 401 -10.09 -14.47 -2.05
N LEU A 402 -10.51 -13.38 -1.41
CA LEU A 402 -9.67 -12.67 -0.45
C LEU A 402 -10.46 -12.11 0.72
N ARG A 403 -9.78 -12.01 1.86
CA ARG A 403 -10.30 -11.33 3.05
C ARG A 403 -9.73 -9.91 3.07
N CYS A 404 -10.62 -8.92 2.93
CA CYS A 404 -10.32 -7.55 3.32
C CYS A 404 -10.78 -7.34 4.76
N PHE A 405 -9.96 -6.70 5.58
CA PHE A 405 -10.40 -6.18 6.86
C PHE A 405 -10.06 -4.70 7.02
N GLU A 406 -10.94 -4.00 7.70
CA GLU A 406 -10.72 -2.64 8.16
C GLU A 406 -9.87 -2.70 9.43
N VAL A 407 -8.67 -2.13 9.38
CA VAL A 407 -7.92 -1.83 10.60
C VAL A 407 -8.24 -0.39 11.00
N MET A 408 -8.97 -0.25 12.11
CA MET A 408 -9.04 1.00 12.85
C MET A 408 -7.81 1.09 13.74
N ALA A 409 -7.07 2.19 13.65
CA ALA A 409 -5.78 2.38 14.34
C ALA A 409 -5.93 2.83 15.80
#